data_AF-A0AAW2HJ00-F1
#
_entry.id   AF-A0AAW2HJ00-F1
#
_cell.length_a   1.000
_cell.length_b   1.000
_cell.length_c   1.000
_cell.angle_alpha   90.00
_cell.angle_beta   90.00
_cell.angle_gamma   90.00
#
_symmetry.space_group_name_H-M   'P 1'
#
loop_
_entity.id
_entity.type
_entity.pdbx_description
1 polymer ?
#
loop_
_entity_poly.entity_id
_entity_poly.type
_entity_poly.pdbx_seq_one_letter_code
_entity_poly.pdbx_strand_id
1 'polypeptide(L)'
;MSCQAHFYDRRASAYARKFLFDEAIECHSAACQELEKSYKLTSNSKAVESIKLQHEYHKKQKDFLRLKKLQYHTYKEALRVQKEAMSRIMKARGARENESENDSQGATLKKAIFRTIEEADSLLELLVQRDDEDGSSVKQENCLSNKETSNVSSGSKRPKDDTTVIEELKIVNYQLRYVLTVGFLDII
;
A
#
# COMPACT_ATOMS: atom_id res chain seq x y z
N MET A 1 21.05 -43.64 -1.44
CA MET A 1 21.79 -42.41 -1.12
C MET A 1 21.08 -41.10 -1.52
N SER A 2 20.04 -41.06 -2.39
CA SER A 2 19.37 -39.78 -2.74
C SER A 2 18.18 -39.38 -1.84
N CYS A 3 17.68 -40.26 -0.97
CA CYS A 3 16.46 -40.01 -0.18
C CYS A 3 16.57 -38.80 0.76
N GLN A 4 17.75 -38.56 1.35
CA GLN A 4 17.95 -37.45 2.29
C GLN A 4 17.99 -36.09 1.59
N ALA A 5 18.64 -36.00 0.43
CA ALA A 5 18.64 -34.80 -0.38
C ALA A 5 17.22 -34.44 -0.86
N HIS A 6 16.45 -35.42 -1.36
CA HIS A 6 15.04 -35.21 -1.74
C HIS A 6 14.13 -34.84 -0.55
N PHE A 7 14.42 -35.36 0.65
CA PHE A 7 13.72 -34.93 1.86
C PHE A 7 13.93 -33.43 2.11
N TYR A 8 15.18 -32.96 2.07
CA TYR A 8 15.50 -31.56 2.24
C TYR A 8 14.91 -30.69 1.14
N ASP A 9 14.83 -31.17 -0.10
CA ASP A 9 14.22 -30.46 -1.22
C ASP A 9 12.71 -30.20 -1.00
N ARG A 10 11.98 -31.24 -0.57
CA ARG A 10 10.56 -31.10 -0.19
C ARG A 10 10.39 -30.14 0.99
N ARG A 11 11.28 -30.23 1.98
CA ARG A 11 11.25 -29.36 3.16
C ARG A 11 11.54 -27.90 2.80
N ALA A 12 12.52 -27.65 1.94
CA ALA A 12 12.84 -26.33 1.41
C ALA A 12 11.64 -25.72 0.67
N SER A 13 10.97 -26.53 -0.16
CA SER A 13 9.74 -26.11 -0.87
C SER A 13 8.62 -25.71 0.09
N ALA A 14 8.48 -26.40 1.23
CA ALA A 14 7.50 -26.03 2.24
C ALA A 14 7.83 -24.68 2.92
N TYR A 15 9.10 -24.41 3.22
CA TYR A 15 9.53 -23.13 3.78
C TYR A 15 9.41 -21.98 2.78
N ALA A 16 9.81 -22.20 1.52
CA ALA A 16 9.72 -21.19 0.47
C ALA A 16 8.28 -20.72 0.22
N ARG A 17 7.29 -21.63 0.29
CA ARG A 17 5.85 -21.27 0.20
C ARG A 17 5.37 -20.40 1.36
N LYS A 18 6.06 -20.44 2.50
CA LYS A 18 5.79 -19.60 3.68
C LYS A 18 6.65 -18.33 3.71
N PHE A 19 7.40 -18.04 2.65
CA PHE A 19 8.35 -16.92 2.57
C PHE A 19 9.49 -16.99 3.61
N LEU A 20 9.71 -18.17 4.19
CA LEU A 20 10.80 -18.48 5.11
C LEU A 20 12.04 -18.86 4.29
N PHE A 21 12.63 -17.86 3.64
CA PHE A 21 13.68 -18.08 2.64
C PHE A 21 14.99 -18.57 3.27
N ASP A 22 15.32 -18.14 4.49
CA ASP A 22 16.57 -18.54 5.14
C ASP A 22 16.56 -20.03 5.51
N GLU A 23 15.45 -20.50 6.07
CA GLU A 23 15.23 -21.91 6.41
C GLU A 23 15.20 -22.79 5.15
N ALA A 24 14.67 -22.27 4.03
CA ALA A 24 14.72 -22.96 2.75
C ALA A 24 16.16 -23.07 2.20
N ILE A 25 16.96 -22.00 2.31
CA ILE A 25 18.37 -21.98 1.90
C ILE A 25 19.21 -22.94 2.76
N GLU A 26 18.93 -23.02 4.06
CA GLU A 26 19.57 -23.99 4.95
C GLU A 26 19.25 -25.43 4.54
N CYS A 27 18.00 -25.72 4.17
CA CYS A 27 17.63 -27.05 3.67
C CYS A 27 18.43 -27.45 2.43
N HIS A 28 18.58 -26.58 1.43
CA HIS A 28 19.43 -26.88 0.27
C HIS A 28 20.91 -26.97 0.62
N SER A 29 21.37 -26.23 1.63
CA SER A 29 22.74 -26.36 2.14
C SER A 29 22.98 -27.74 2.76
N ALA A 30 22.02 -28.24 3.55
CA ALA A 30 22.05 -29.59 4.09
C ALA A 30 21.99 -30.66 2.97
N ALA A 31 21.17 -30.45 1.94
CA ALA A 31 21.11 -31.34 0.78
C ALA A 31 22.48 -31.44 0.06
N CYS A 32 23.16 -30.31 -0.16
CA CYS A 32 24.51 -30.29 -0.72
C CYS A 32 25.49 -31.12 0.12
N GLN A 33 25.47 -30.98 1.46
CA GLN A 33 26.35 -31.73 2.35
C GLN A 33 26.10 -33.25 2.27
N GLU A 34 24.84 -33.69 2.21
CA GLU A 34 24.52 -35.12 2.06
C GLU A 34 24.94 -35.69 0.70
N LEU A 35 24.80 -34.88 -0.36
CA LEU A 35 25.30 -35.25 -1.69
C LEU A 35 26.82 -35.34 -1.73
N GLU A 36 27.52 -34.45 -1.02
CA GLU A 36 28.98 -34.47 -0.95
C GLU A 36 29.51 -35.67 -0.14
N LYS A 37 28.81 -36.07 0.93
CA LYS A 37 29.08 -37.35 1.62
C LYS A 37 28.88 -38.54 0.67
N SER A 38 27.78 -38.54 -0.09
CA SER A 38 27.46 -39.60 -1.04
C SER A 38 28.50 -39.68 -2.18
N TYR A 39 28.98 -38.53 -2.65
CA TYR A 39 30.02 -38.42 -3.67
C TYR A 39 31.31 -39.14 -3.25
N LYS A 40 31.75 -38.95 -1.99
CA LYS A 40 32.98 -39.57 -1.46
C LYS A 40 32.89 -41.08 -1.31
N LEU A 41 31.68 -41.64 -1.19
CA LEU A 41 31.43 -43.07 -0.99
C LEU A 41 31.14 -43.83 -2.29
N THR A 42 30.91 -43.11 -3.40
CA THR A 42 30.45 -43.71 -4.65
C THR A 42 31.59 -43.91 -5.64
N SER A 43 31.85 -45.16 -6.03
CA SER A 43 32.90 -45.48 -7.01
C SER A 43 32.40 -45.59 -8.45
N ASN A 44 31.07 -45.58 -8.66
CA ASN A 44 30.46 -45.69 -9.99
C ASN A 44 30.47 -44.32 -10.70
N SER A 45 31.17 -44.24 -11.83
CA SER A 45 31.31 -43.01 -12.63
C SER A 45 29.99 -42.33 -13.00
N LYS A 46 28.97 -43.09 -13.45
CA LYS A 46 27.66 -42.52 -13.81
C LYS A 46 26.92 -41.95 -12.60
N ALA A 47 27.03 -42.64 -11.47
CA ALA A 47 26.41 -42.17 -10.23
C ALA A 47 27.12 -40.92 -9.69
N VAL A 48 28.45 -40.86 -9.80
CA VAL A 48 29.28 -39.69 -9.46
C VAL A 48 28.86 -38.46 -10.27
N GLU A 49 28.65 -38.61 -11.59
CA GLU A 49 28.15 -37.54 -12.45
C GLU A 49 26.75 -37.08 -12.06
N SER A 50 25.84 -38.02 -11.80
CA SER A 50 24.48 -37.71 -11.34
C SER A 50 24.47 -36.94 -10.02
N ILE A 51 25.30 -37.34 -9.06
CA ILE A 51 25.45 -36.66 -7.76
C ILE A 51 25.98 -35.23 -7.96
N LYS A 52 26.97 -35.03 -8.84
CA LYS A 52 27.48 -33.70 -9.18
C LYS A 52 26.39 -32.81 -9.75
N LEU A 53 25.58 -33.31 -10.68
CA LEU A 53 24.48 -32.55 -11.27
C LEU A 53 23.44 -32.14 -10.21
N GLN A 54 23.06 -33.06 -9.31
CA GLN A 54 22.14 -32.76 -8.20
C GLN A 54 22.73 -31.73 -7.22
N HIS A 55 24.03 -31.80 -6.97
CA HIS A 55 24.72 -30.85 -6.10
C HIS A 55 24.70 -29.44 -6.69
N GLU A 56 24.99 -29.31 -7.98
CA GLU A 56 24.90 -28.03 -8.70
C GLU A 56 23.47 -27.50 -8.78
N TYR A 57 22.48 -28.38 -8.95
CA TYR A 57 21.07 -28.00 -8.84
C TYR A 57 20.76 -27.32 -7.49
N HIS A 58 21.15 -27.92 -6.38
CA HIS A 58 20.87 -27.33 -5.06
C HIS A 58 21.65 -26.04 -4.79
N LYS A 59 22.86 -25.88 -5.34
CA LYS A 59 23.55 -24.57 -5.33
C LYS A 59 22.74 -23.50 -6.05
N LYS A 60 22.30 -23.78 -7.28
CA LYS A 60 21.48 -22.84 -8.05
C LYS A 60 20.17 -22.51 -7.35
N GLN A 61 19.53 -23.49 -6.70
CA GLN A 61 18.32 -23.24 -5.90
C GLN A 61 18.56 -22.28 -4.73
N LYS A 62 19.71 -22.37 -4.06
CA LYS A 62 20.08 -21.41 -3.01
C LYS A 62 20.20 -19.99 -3.54
N ASP A 63 20.84 -19.82 -4.69
CA ASP A 63 21.02 -18.50 -5.30
C ASP A 63 19.67 -17.91 -5.74
N PHE A 64 18.80 -18.74 -6.30
CA PHE A 64 17.44 -18.36 -6.63
C PHE A 64 16.62 -17.94 -5.39
N LEU A 65 16.73 -18.67 -4.28
CA LEU A 65 16.05 -18.31 -3.03
C LEU A 65 16.60 -17.02 -2.42
N ARG A 66 17.91 -16.78 -2.49
CA ARG A 66 18.52 -15.51 -2.06
C ARG A 66 17.97 -14.32 -2.85
N LEU A 67 17.81 -14.49 -4.16
CA LEU A 67 17.21 -13.48 -5.00
C LEU A 67 15.74 -13.24 -4.63
N LYS A 68 14.94 -14.31 -4.48
CA LYS A 68 13.54 -14.20 -4.04
C LYS A 68 13.40 -13.51 -2.69
N LYS A 69 14.32 -13.80 -1.75
CA LYS A 69 14.38 -13.11 -0.45
C LYS A 69 14.57 -11.62 -0.63
N LEU A 70 15.53 -11.21 -1.45
CA LEU A 70 15.80 -9.79 -1.71
C LEU A 70 14.59 -9.11 -2.36
N GLN A 71 13.98 -9.73 -3.38
CA GLN A 71 12.78 -9.20 -4.04
C GLN A 71 11.64 -9.01 -3.06
N TYR A 72 11.37 -10.01 -2.22
CA TYR A 72 10.33 -9.94 -1.20
C TYR A 72 10.57 -8.82 -0.20
N HIS A 73 11.82 -8.66 0.27
CA HIS A 73 12.19 -7.60 1.21
C HIS A 73 12.00 -6.21 0.59
N THR A 74 12.51 -5.99 -0.63
CA THR A 74 12.36 -4.72 -1.35
C THR A 74 10.88 -4.38 -1.57
N TYR A 75 10.07 -5.37 -1.96
CA TYR A 75 8.62 -5.18 -2.11
C TYR A 75 7.94 -4.79 -0.79
N LYS A 76 8.28 -5.48 0.30
CA LYS A 76 7.71 -5.22 1.62
C LYS A 76 8.06 -3.82 2.12
N GLU A 77 9.31 -3.38 1.93
CA GLU A 77 9.72 -2.02 2.28
C GLU A 77 9.04 -0.96 1.42
N ALA A 78 8.92 -1.16 0.11
CA ALA A 78 8.18 -0.24 -0.76
C ALA A 78 6.71 -0.10 -0.32
N LEU A 79 6.07 -1.21 0.05
CA LEU A 79 4.70 -1.20 0.57
C LEU A 79 4.60 -0.48 1.92
N ARG A 80 5.59 -0.63 2.81
CA ARG A 80 5.66 0.09 4.08
C ARG A 80 5.74 1.59 3.86
N VAL A 81 6.67 2.04 2.99
CA VAL A 81 6.85 3.45 2.64
C VAL A 81 5.57 4.03 2.03
N GLN A 82 4.92 3.30 1.12
CA GLN A 82 3.66 3.73 0.53
C GLN A 82 2.55 3.91 1.57
N LYS A 83 2.41 2.95 2.50
CA LYS A 83 1.42 3.03 3.59
C LYS A 83 1.70 4.20 4.52
N GLU A 84 2.96 4.44 4.87
CA GLU A 84 3.37 5.58 5.69
C GLU A 84 3.10 6.92 4.99
N ALA A 85 3.42 7.04 3.71
CA ALA A 85 3.12 8.23 2.92
C ALA A 85 1.60 8.49 2.86
N MET A 86 0.80 7.45 2.62
CA MET A 86 -0.67 7.56 2.61
C MET A 86 -1.22 7.98 3.99
N SER A 87 -0.68 7.40 5.07
CA SER A 87 -1.06 7.78 6.44
C SER A 87 -0.72 9.24 6.75
N ARG A 88 0.46 9.72 6.31
CA ARG A 88 0.85 11.14 6.46
C ARG A 88 -0.09 12.06 5.68
N ILE A 89 -0.47 11.70 4.45
CA ILE A 89 -1.43 12.47 3.64
C ILE A 89 -2.80 12.51 4.31
N MET A 90 -3.31 11.38 4.81
CA MET A 90 -4.59 11.34 5.53
C MET A 90 -4.57 12.19 6.80
N LYS A 91 -3.49 12.13 7.58
CA LYS A 91 -3.31 13.00 8.76
C LYS A 91 -3.22 14.48 8.39
N ALA A 92 -2.50 14.82 7.32
CA ALA A 92 -2.41 16.20 6.84
C ALA A 92 -3.75 16.72 6.29
N ARG A 93 -4.57 15.87 5.66
CA ARG A 93 -5.95 16.22 5.26
C ARG A 93 -6.88 16.40 6.46
N GLY A 94 -6.84 15.48 7.43
CA GLY A 94 -7.60 15.62 8.68
C GLY A 94 -7.16 16.80 9.56
N ALA A 95 -5.89 17.22 9.47
CA ALA A 95 -5.41 18.46 10.10
C ALA A 95 -5.82 19.73 9.32
N ARG A 96 -5.92 19.67 7.99
CA ARG A 96 -6.38 20.80 7.15
C ARG A 96 -7.87 21.10 7.29
N GLU A 97 -8.69 20.16 7.76
CA GLU A 97 -10.08 20.43 8.18
C GLU A 97 -10.16 21.29 9.45
N ASN A 98 -9.06 21.42 10.22
CA ASN A 98 -8.97 22.28 11.40
C ASN A 98 -8.17 23.58 11.18
N GLU A 99 -7.48 23.77 10.06
CA GLU A 99 -6.59 24.92 9.83
C GLU A 99 -6.67 25.50 8.40
N SER A 100 -7.86 25.53 7.79
CA SER A 100 -8.09 26.29 6.54
C SER A 100 -9.04 27.47 6.79
N GLU A 101 -8.53 28.53 7.42
CA GLU A 101 -9.26 29.76 7.75
C GLU A 101 -9.78 30.57 6.55
N ASN A 102 -9.55 30.14 5.30
CA ASN A 102 -10.14 30.77 4.10
C ASN A 102 -11.20 29.93 3.37
N ASP A 103 -11.33 28.63 3.69
CA ASP A 103 -12.54 27.84 3.36
C ASP A 103 -13.50 27.79 4.57
N SER A 104 -13.02 28.31 5.72
CA SER A 104 -13.81 28.54 6.94
C SER A 104 -15.04 29.39 6.66
N GLN A 105 -15.00 30.45 5.84
CA GLN A 105 -16.22 31.22 5.58
C GLN A 105 -17.26 30.43 4.78
N GLY A 106 -16.89 29.65 3.77
CA GLY A 106 -17.82 28.84 2.98
C GLY A 106 -18.36 27.64 3.76
N ALA A 107 -17.51 26.96 4.51
CA ALA A 107 -17.90 25.85 5.38
C ALA A 107 -18.67 26.32 6.62
N THR A 108 -18.30 27.45 7.21
CA THR A 108 -19.04 28.09 8.32
C THR A 108 -20.37 28.64 7.83
N LEU A 109 -20.43 29.23 6.63
CA LEU A 109 -21.69 29.66 6.02
C LEU A 109 -22.58 28.46 5.73
N LYS A 110 -22.06 27.36 5.17
CA LYS A 110 -22.83 26.12 4.99
C LYS A 110 -23.34 25.57 6.32
N LYS A 111 -22.47 25.49 7.35
CA LYS A 111 -22.87 25.04 8.70
C LYS A 111 -23.92 25.97 9.32
N ALA A 112 -23.78 27.28 9.14
CA ALA A 112 -24.75 28.27 9.62
C ALA A 112 -26.07 28.13 8.88
N ILE A 113 -26.06 27.97 7.55
CA ILE A 113 -27.26 27.73 6.74
C ILE A 113 -27.96 26.44 7.20
N PHE A 114 -27.24 25.32 7.34
CA PHE A 114 -27.84 24.07 7.82
C PHE A 114 -28.39 24.20 9.24
N ARG A 115 -27.67 24.88 10.15
CA ARG A 115 -28.16 25.12 11.50
C ARG A 115 -29.39 26.00 11.53
N THR A 116 -29.46 27.04 10.69
CA THR A 116 -30.63 27.89 10.54
C THR A 116 -31.81 27.13 9.92
N ILE A 117 -31.56 26.20 8.99
CA ILE A 117 -32.60 25.30 8.46
C ILE A 117 -33.13 24.40 9.59
N GLU A 118 -32.26 23.74 10.36
CA GLU A 118 -32.67 22.89 11.49
C GLU A 118 -33.41 23.67 12.59
N GLU A 119 -32.94 24.88 12.93
CA GLU A 119 -33.62 25.77 13.88
C GLU A 119 -35.00 26.20 13.34
N ALA A 120 -35.10 26.52 12.05
CA ALA A 120 -36.37 26.86 11.41
C ALA A 120 -37.33 25.67 11.33
N ASP A 121 -36.84 24.47 11.01
CA ASP A 121 -37.63 23.24 10.98
C ASP A 121 -38.13 22.85 12.37
N SER A 122 -37.30 23.04 13.41
CA SER A 122 -37.70 22.84 14.81
C SER A 122 -38.77 23.85 15.26
N LEU A 123 -38.64 25.11 14.82
CA LEU A 123 -39.65 26.13 15.05
C LEU A 123 -40.94 25.85 14.28
N LEU A 124 -40.84 25.38 13.04
CA LEU A 124 -41.97 24.92 12.23
C LEU A 124 -42.68 23.75 12.92
N GLU A 125 -41.94 22.77 13.44
CA GLU A 125 -42.50 21.65 14.20
C GLU A 125 -43.22 22.15 15.47
N LEU A 126 -42.63 23.10 16.19
CA LEU A 126 -43.24 23.70 17.38
C LEU A 126 -44.45 24.57 17.05
N LEU A 127 -44.48 25.24 15.88
CA LEU A 127 -45.62 26.01 15.40
C LEU A 127 -46.74 25.11 14.88
N VAL A 128 -46.40 24.02 14.17
CA VAL A 128 -47.36 22.98 13.76
C VAL A 128 -47.97 22.30 14.99
N GLN A 129 -47.20 22.09 16.06
CA GLN A 129 -47.70 21.62 17.36
C GLN A 129 -48.51 22.67 18.14
N ARG A 130 -48.33 23.97 17.84
CA ARG A 130 -49.09 25.08 18.46
C ARG A 130 -50.33 25.47 17.66
N ASP A 131 -50.49 25.04 16.42
CA ASP A 131 -51.80 25.11 15.74
C ASP A 131 -52.82 24.12 16.36
N ASP A 132 -52.35 23.22 17.25
CA ASP A 132 -53.20 22.48 18.18
C ASP A 132 -53.35 23.17 19.57
N GLU A 133 -52.52 24.17 19.92
CA GLU A 133 -52.62 24.95 21.17
C GLU A 133 -52.11 26.41 21.04
N ASP A 134 -53.07 27.31 20.78
CA ASP A 134 -53.22 28.71 21.24
C ASP A 134 -51.96 29.60 21.50
N GLY A 135 -51.80 30.64 20.67
CA GLY A 135 -51.43 31.99 21.14
C GLY A 135 -49.96 32.40 21.39
N SER A 136 -49.56 33.50 20.73
CA SER A 136 -48.61 34.56 21.17
C SER A 136 -47.13 34.53 20.72
N SER A 137 -46.85 35.33 19.67
CA SER A 137 -46.02 36.56 19.61
C SER A 137 -44.51 36.55 20.00
N VAL A 138 -43.63 36.97 19.08
CA VAL A 138 -42.73 38.18 19.14
C VAL A 138 -41.40 38.05 18.32
N LYS A 139 -41.31 38.89 17.27
CA LYS A 139 -40.21 39.78 16.73
C LYS A 139 -38.82 39.22 16.33
N GLN A 140 -38.36 39.32 15.06
CA GLN A 140 -37.74 40.48 14.31
C GLN A 140 -36.30 40.80 14.81
N GLU A 141 -35.18 40.86 14.05
CA GLU A 141 -34.80 41.72 12.91
C GLU A 141 -33.37 41.38 12.33
N ASN A 142 -33.18 41.56 11.00
CA ASN A 142 -32.11 42.26 10.22
C ASN A 142 -30.60 42.23 10.64
N CYS A 143 -29.56 42.44 9.80
CA CYS A 143 -29.43 42.90 8.40
C CYS A 143 -27.99 42.64 7.88
N LEU A 144 -27.88 42.63 6.54
CA LEU A 144 -26.69 42.54 5.69
C LEU A 144 -25.88 43.84 5.56
N SER A 145 -24.58 43.71 5.22
CA SER A 145 -23.79 44.61 4.35
C SER A 145 -22.31 44.20 4.38
N ASN A 146 -21.43 44.40 3.39
CA ASN A 146 -21.47 44.71 1.96
C ASN A 146 -19.98 44.69 1.48
N LYS A 147 -19.78 44.69 0.15
CA LYS A 147 -18.64 45.30 -0.59
C LYS A 147 -17.36 44.47 -0.89
N GLU A 148 -17.31 43.93 -2.12
CA GLU A 148 -16.41 44.33 -3.25
C GLU A 148 -15.07 45.02 -2.89
N THR A 149 -13.89 44.80 -3.48
CA THR A 149 -13.37 44.26 -4.76
C THR A 149 -11.83 44.21 -4.63
N SER A 150 -11.13 43.35 -5.38
CA SER A 150 -9.95 43.72 -6.19
C SER A 150 -9.18 42.50 -6.72
N ASN A 151 -9.08 42.45 -8.04
CA ASN A 151 -8.28 41.51 -8.82
C ASN A 151 -6.78 41.74 -8.60
N VAL A 152 -6.04 40.67 -8.25
CA VAL A 152 -4.59 40.60 -8.45
C VAL A 152 -4.28 39.31 -9.22
N SER A 153 -3.91 39.47 -10.48
CA SER A 153 -3.38 38.41 -11.35
C SER A 153 -2.03 37.95 -10.79
N SER A 154 -2.03 36.81 -10.10
CA SER A 154 -0.83 36.06 -9.73
C SER A 154 -0.77 34.80 -10.58
N GLY A 155 0.23 34.72 -11.46
CA GLY A 155 0.50 33.53 -12.27
C GLY A 155 0.84 32.33 -11.36
N SER A 156 -0.16 31.53 -11.02
CA SER A 156 0.04 30.26 -10.34
C SER A 156 0.49 29.22 -11.36
N LYS A 157 1.72 28.72 -11.21
CA LYS A 157 2.13 27.46 -11.84
C LYS A 157 1.16 26.40 -11.35
N ARG A 158 0.26 25.96 -12.23
CA ARG A 158 -0.77 24.99 -11.91
C ARG A 158 -0.07 23.75 -11.34
N PRO A 159 -0.34 23.36 -10.08
CA PRO A 159 0.19 22.10 -9.55
C PRO A 159 -0.29 20.98 -10.48
N LYS A 160 0.57 19.99 -10.74
CA LYS A 160 0.24 18.86 -11.62
C LYS A 160 -1.11 18.29 -11.19
N ASP A 161 -1.99 18.09 -12.15
CA ASP A 161 -3.33 17.55 -11.91
C ASP A 161 -3.21 16.18 -11.22
N ASP A 162 -4.02 15.96 -10.18
CA ASP A 162 -3.96 14.72 -9.39
C ASP A 162 -4.10 13.47 -10.28
N THR A 163 -4.89 13.60 -11.36
CA THR A 163 -5.05 12.57 -12.40
C THR A 163 -3.71 12.22 -13.06
N THR A 164 -2.95 13.24 -13.47
CA THR A 164 -1.62 13.07 -14.08
C THR A 164 -0.63 12.45 -13.10
N VAL A 165 -0.63 12.88 -11.84
CA VAL A 165 0.25 12.29 -10.81
C VAL A 165 -0.10 10.83 -10.56
N ILE A 166 -1.40 10.48 -10.50
CA ILE A 166 -1.87 9.12 -10.31
C ILE A 166 -1.50 8.21 -11.49
N GLU A 167 -1.61 8.71 -12.72
CA GLU A 167 -1.23 7.97 -13.92
C GLU A 167 0.29 7.75 -14.00
N GLU A 168 1.10 8.78 -13.75
CA GLU A 168 2.55 8.66 -13.63
C GLU A 168 2.93 7.61 -12.57
N LEU A 169 2.28 7.64 -11.41
CA LEU A 169 2.52 6.64 -10.34
C LEU A 169 2.12 5.23 -10.76
N LYS A 170 0.98 5.06 -11.44
CA LYS A 170 0.53 3.74 -11.94
C LYS A 170 1.52 3.18 -12.95
N ILE A 171 2.05 4.01 -13.85
CA ILE A 171 3.04 3.62 -14.86
C ILE A 171 4.34 3.18 -14.17
N VAL A 172 4.86 3.96 -13.22
CA VAL A 172 6.08 3.62 -12.48
C VAL A 172 5.89 2.32 -11.67
N ASN A 173 4.73 2.16 -11.01
CA ASN A 173 4.43 0.94 -10.24
C ASN A 173 4.31 -0.28 -11.16
N TYR A 174 3.71 -0.11 -12.34
CA TYR A 174 3.65 -1.15 -13.36
C TYR A 174 5.03 -1.52 -13.88
N GLN A 175 5.89 -0.55 -14.18
CA GLN A 175 7.27 -0.77 -14.62
C GLN A 175 8.10 -1.48 -13.55
N LEU A 176 7.96 -1.12 -12.28
CA LEU A 176 8.59 -1.84 -11.16
C LEU A 176 8.12 -3.29 -11.09
N ARG A 177 6.81 -3.53 -11.18
CA ARG A 177 6.25 -4.90 -11.21
C ARG A 177 6.75 -5.68 -12.42
N TYR A 178 6.83 -5.04 -13.58
CA TYR A 178 7.32 -5.65 -14.81
C TYR A 178 8.79 -6.05 -14.68
N VAL A 179 9.67 -5.18 -14.18
CA VAL A 179 11.09 -5.50 -13.94
C VAL A 179 11.24 -6.63 -12.92
N LEU A 180 10.40 -6.66 -11.89
CA LEU A 180 10.41 -7.72 -10.88
C LEU A 180 9.87 -9.07 -11.39
N THR A 181 8.99 -9.06 -12.40
CA THR A 181 8.30 -10.28 -12.88
C THR A 181 8.89 -10.83 -14.17
N VAL A 182 9.32 -9.97 -15.10
CA VAL A 182 9.70 -10.32 -16.48
C VAL A 182 11.20 -10.26 -16.70
N GLY A 183 11.93 -9.36 -16.01
CA GLY A 183 13.39 -9.22 -16.17
C GLY A 183 14.24 -10.45 -15.80
N PHE A 184 13.63 -11.55 -15.36
CA PHE A 184 14.29 -12.82 -15.05
C PHE A 184 13.82 -14.00 -15.91
N LEU A 185 12.81 -13.84 -16.77
CA LEU A 185 12.40 -14.89 -17.72
C LEU A 185 13.34 -14.97 -18.93
N ASP A 186 14.11 -13.91 -19.22
CA ASP A 186 15.03 -13.83 -20.37
C ASP A 186 16.44 -14.42 -20.11
N ILE A 187 16.65 -15.16 -19.01
CA ILE A 187 17.93 -15.86 -18.69
C ILE A 187 17.73 -17.39 -18.60
N ILE A 188 16.69 -17.92 -19.25
CA ILE A 188 16.52 -19.37 -19.50
C ILE A 188 16.82 -19.62 -20.97
#